data_AF-A0A497KJ18-F1
#
_entry.id   AF-A0A497KJ18-F1
#
_cell.length_a   1.000
_cell.length_b   1.000
_cell.length_c   1.000
_cell.angle_alpha   90.00
_cell.angle_beta   90.00
_cell.angle_gamma   90.00
#
_symmetry.space_group_name_H-M   'P 1'
#
loop_
_entity.id
_entity.type
_entity.pdbx_description
1 polymer ?
#
loop_
_entity_poly.entity_id
_entity_poly.type
_entity_poly.pdbx_seq_one_letter_code
_entity_poly.pdbx_strand_id
1 'polypeptide(L)' 'ARAIILTGNLYPSVKIFPRADDLAVPLILVPYDTYTTLRMVQDIVGKIRPNDQRRIDRAKKLITENTEWKQMLLDNES' A
#
# COMPACT_ATOMS: atom_id res chain seq x y z
N ALA A 1 2.08 -4.38 3.36
CA ALA A 1 0.80 -3.65 3.34
C ALA A 1 0.16 -3.77 1.95
N ARG A 2 -1.14 -4.06 1.86
CA ARG A 2 -1.92 -4.14 0.61
C ARG A 2 -3.01 -3.06 0.67
N ALA A 3 -3.16 -2.29 -0.39
CA ALA A 3 -4.19 -1.25 -0.54
C ALA A 3 -4.72 -1.28 -1.97
N ILE A 4 -5.95 -0.80 -2.18
CA ILE A 4 -6.57 -0.70 -3.49
C ILE A 4 -6.72 0.79 -3.83
N ILE A 5 -6.15 1.19 -4.97
CA ILE A 5 -6.31 2.54 -5.51
C ILE A 5 -7.35 2.50 -6.63
N LEU A 6 -8.39 3.30 -6.50
CA LEU A 6 -9.50 3.42 -7.44
C LEU A 6 -9.32 4.71 -8.24
N THR A 7 -9.01 4.57 -9.53
CA THR A 7 -8.63 5.68 -10.41
C THR A 7 -9.81 6.22 -11.21
N GLY A 8 -9.70 7.44 -11.72
CA GLY A 8 -10.68 8.07 -12.60
C GLY A 8 -12.04 8.31 -11.93
N ASN A 9 -12.08 8.48 -10.60
CA ASN A 9 -13.31 8.55 -9.81
C ASN A 9 -14.23 7.34 -9.98
N LEU A 10 -13.66 6.15 -10.23
CA LEU A 10 -14.42 4.91 -10.26
C LEU A 10 -14.80 4.50 -8.83
N TYR A 11 -16.01 4.91 -8.43
CA TYR A 11 -16.56 4.52 -7.14
C TYR A 11 -16.85 3.01 -7.12
N PRO A 12 -16.41 2.31 -6.06
CA PRO A 12 -16.72 0.91 -5.93
C PRO A 12 -18.20 0.75 -5.59
N SER A 13 -18.79 -0.39 -5.93
CA SER A 13 -20.14 -0.72 -5.45
C SER A 13 -20.19 -0.71 -3.92
N VAL A 14 -21.33 -0.35 -3.33
CA VAL A 14 -21.51 -0.26 -1.87
C VAL A 14 -21.14 -1.56 -1.13
N LYS A 15 -21.25 -2.71 -1.81
CA LYS A 15 -20.90 -4.04 -1.28
C LYS A 15 -19.40 -4.23 -1.01
N ILE A 16 -18.55 -3.36 -1.55
CA ILE A 16 -17.09 -3.47 -1.42
C ILE A 16 -16.59 -2.90 -0.10
N PHE A 17 -17.28 -1.91 0.50
CA PHE A 17 -16.84 -1.31 1.76
C PHE A 17 -16.80 -2.32 2.93
N PRO A 18 -17.86 -3.11 3.20
CA PRO A 18 -17.81 -4.10 4.29
C PRO A 18 -16.71 -5.13 4.07
N ARG A 19 -16.50 -5.56 2.81
CA ARG A 19 -15.47 -6.54 2.47
C ARG A 19 -14.06 -5.96 2.60
N ALA A 20 -13.86 -4.68 2.30
CA ALA A 20 -12.60 -4.00 2.52
C ALA A 20 -12.30 -3.82 4.01
N ASP A 21 -13.31 -3.51 4.81
CA ASP A 21 -13.22 -3.43 6.28
C ASP A 21 -12.88 -4.81 6.89
N ASP A 22 -13.62 -5.86 6.51
CA ASP A 22 -13.37 -7.24 6.95
C ASP A 22 -11.94 -7.72 6.64
N LEU A 23 -11.41 -7.32 5.48
CA LEU A 23 -10.06 -7.66 5.03
C LEU A 23 -9.00 -6.65 5.50
N ALA A 24 -9.39 -5.61 6.23
CA ALA A 24 -8.54 -4.49 6.64
C ALA A 24 -7.71 -3.91 5.47
N VAL A 25 -8.32 -3.78 4.29
CA VAL A 25 -7.68 -3.24 3.08
C VAL A 25 -8.14 -1.79 2.86
N PRO A 26 -7.22 -0.81 2.89
CA PRO A 26 -7.56 0.57 2.59
C PRO A 26 -8.00 0.75 1.13
N LEU A 27 -9.09 1.50 0.93
CA LEU A 27 -9.55 1.97 -0.37
C LEU A 27 -9.20 3.45 -0.53
N ILE A 28 -8.51 3.79 -1.63
CA ILE A 28 -8.09 5.17 -1.92
C ILE A 28 -8.66 5.58 -3.26
N LEU A 29 -9.60 6.52 -3.27
CA LEU A 29 -10.17 7.08 -4.49
C LEU A 29 -9.35 8.27 -4.97
N VAL A 30 -9.02 8.30 -6.26
CA VAL A 30 -8.28 9.40 -6.88
C VAL A 30 -8.94 9.86 -8.19
N PRO A 31 -8.82 11.15 -8.54
CA PRO A 31 -9.42 11.68 -9.76
C PRO A 31 -8.62 11.35 -11.02
N TYR A 32 -7.38 10.88 -10.88
CA TYR A 32 -6.46 10.65 -11.99
C TYR A 32 -6.68 9.30 -12.65
N ASP A 33 -6.35 9.17 -13.93
CA ASP A 33 -6.33 7.90 -14.64
C ASP A 33 -5.26 6.94 -14.09
N THR A 34 -5.33 5.67 -14.51
CA THR A 34 -4.41 4.61 -14.08
C THR A 34 -2.94 4.93 -14.34
N TYR A 35 -2.64 5.50 -15.51
CA TYR A 35 -1.26 5.77 -15.92
C TYR A 35 -0.66 6.89 -15.08
N THR A 36 -1.38 8.00 -14.94
CA THR A 36 -0.95 9.14 -14.12
C THR A 36 -0.78 8.72 -12.66
N THR A 37 -1.72 7.94 -12.13
CA THR A 37 -1.66 7.39 -10.76
C THR A 37 -0.44 6.50 -10.55
N LEU A 38 -0.15 5.57 -11.47
CA LEU A 38 1.02 4.70 -11.39
C LEU A 38 2.32 5.49 -11.37
N ARG A 39 2.44 6.53 -12.21
CA ARG A 39 3.64 7.39 -12.24
C ARG A 39 3.87 8.08 -10.90
N MET A 40 2.83 8.62 -10.27
CA MET A 40 2.93 9.24 -8.94
C MET A 40 3.38 8.23 -7.87
N VAL A 41 2.85 7.01 -7.91
CA VAL A 41 3.25 5.95 -6.98
C VAL A 41 4.72 5.56 -7.21
N GLN A 42 5.14 5.38 -8.46
CA GLN A 42 6.53 5.08 -8.80
C GLN A 42 7.50 6.17 -8.34
N ASP A 43 7.14 7.44 -8.50
CA ASP A 43 7.94 8.56 -8.02
C ASP A 43 8.10 8.56 -6.49
N ILE A 44 7.06 8.19 -5.74
CA ILE A 44 7.11 8.11 -4.27
C ILE A 44 8.04 6.97 -3.83
N VAL A 45 7.89 5.80 -4.43
CA VAL A 45 8.70 4.61 -4.13
C VAL A 45 10.16 4.83 -4.52
N GLY A 46 10.42 5.40 -5.70
CA GLY A 46 11.77 5.70 -6.20
C GLY A 46 12.48 6.84 -5.46
N LYS A 47 11.77 7.66 -4.67
CA LYS A 47 12.34 8.78 -3.91
C LYS A 47 12.74 8.45 -2.46
N ILE A 48 12.49 7.25 -1.94
CA ILE A 48 13.08 6.85 -0.64
C ILE A 48 14.57 6.53 -0.89
N ARG A 49 15.43 7.52 -0.67
CA ARG A 49 16.89 7.39 -0.84
C ARG A 49 17.51 6.75 0.40
N PRO A 50 18.65 6.03 0.29
CA PRO A 50 19.30 5.37 1.43
C PRO A 50 19.66 6.30 2.59
N ASN A 51 19.83 7.60 2.32
CA ASN A 51 20.17 8.61 3.31
C ASN A 51 18.94 9.27 3.98
N ASP A 52 17.72 8.91 3.57
CA ASP A 52 16.48 9.45 4.15
C ASP A 52 16.04 8.61 5.34
N GLN A 53 16.83 8.72 6.42
CA GLN A 53 16.70 7.89 7.61
C GLN A 53 15.30 7.99 8.22
N ARG A 54 14.67 9.18 8.19
CA ARG A 54 13.30 9.37 8.69
C ARG A 54 12.26 8.59 7.91
N ARG A 55 12.32 8.59 6.57
CA ARG A 55 11.37 7.81 5.75
C ARG A 55 11.65 6.32 5.84
N ILE A 56 12.91 5.92 5.95
CA ILE A 56 13.31 4.53 6.21
C ILE A 56 12.75 4.05 7.55
N ASP A 57 12.92 4.83 8.61
CA ASP A 57 12.46 4.45 9.96
C ASP A 57 10.94 4.43 10.03
N ARG A 58 10.25 5.37 9.35
CA ARG A 58 8.79 5.36 9.22
C ARG A 58 8.31 4.11 8.47
N ALA A 59 8.98 3.74 7.38
CA ALA A 59 8.66 2.54 6.62
C ALA A 59 8.90 1.27 7.45
N LYS A 60 10.05 1.15 8.14
CA LYS A 60 10.36 0.04 9.05
C LYS A 60 9.32 -0.09 10.17
N LYS A 61 8.91 1.04 10.76
CA LYS A 61 7.88 1.07 11.80
C LYS A 61 6.54 0.55 11.27
N LEU A 62 6.09 1.05 10.11
CA LEU A 62 4.84 0.60 9.49
C LEU A 62 4.85 -0.89 9.12
N ILE A 63 5.99 -1.42 8.66
CA ILE A 63 6.14 -2.85 8.35
C ILE A 63 6.09 -3.68 9.64
N THR A 64 6.80 -3.26 10.69
CA THR A 64 6.85 -3.97 11.97
C THR A 64 5.49 -3.98 12.67
N GLU A 65 4.74 -2.88 12.60
CA GLU A 65 3.45 -2.73 13.28
C GLU A 65 2.30 -3.45 12.55
N ASN A 66 2.42 -3.72 11.25
CA ASN A 66 1.29 -4.18 10.42
C ASN A 66 1.60 -5.47 9.63
N THR A 67 2.74 -6.14 9.87
CA THR A 67 3.13 -7.35 9.14
C THR A 67 3.91 -8.33 10.04
N GLU A 68 3.45 -9.58 10.16
CA GLU A 68 4.15 -10.74 10.77
C GLU A 68 5.28 -11.25 9.86
N TRP A 69 6.24 -10.38 9.55
CA TRP A 69 7.24 -10.63 8.50
C TRP A 69 8.24 -11.75 8.83
N LYS A 70 8.43 -12.07 10.12
CA LYS A 70 9.28 -13.19 10.56
C LYS A 70 8.68 -14.54 10.16
N GLN A 71 7.36 -14.69 10.23
CA GLN A 71 6.67 -15.91 9.80
C GLN A 71 6.79 -16.09 8.29
N MET A 72 6.66 -15.01 7.51
CA MET A 72 6.79 -15.03 6.04
C MET A 72 8.19 -15.40 5.52
N LEU A 73 9.24 -15.20 6.32
CA LEU A 73 10.61 -15.60 5.96
C LEU A 73 10.92 -17.06 6.28
N LEU A 74 10.24 -17.64 7.28
CA LEU A 74 10.41 -19.05 7.65
C LEU A 74 9.71 -19.99 6.67
N ASP A 75 8.64 -19.54 6.01
CA ASP A 75 7.89 -20.31 5.01
C ASP A 75 8.60 -20.43 3.63
N ASN A 76 9.72 -19.74 3.41
CA ASN A 76 10.48 -19.77 2.14
C ASN A 76 11.74 -20.66 2.18
N GLU A 77 11.98 -21.39 3.28
CA GLU A 77 13.10 -22.33 3.44
C GLU A 77 12.60 -23.80 3.49
N SER A 78 11.54 -24.14 2.75
CA SER A 78 11.04 -25.52 2.58
C SER A 78 10.71 -25.83 1.13
#